data_AF-A0A848PWH9-F1
#
_entry.id   AF-A0A848PWH9-F1
#
_cell.length_a   1.000
_cell.length_b   1.000
_cell.length_c   1.000
_cell.angle_alpha   90.00
_cell.angle_beta   90.00
_cell.angle_gamma   90.00
#
_symmetry.space_group_name_H-M   'P 1'
#
loop_
_entity.id
_entity.type
_entity.pdbx_description
1 polymer ?
#
loop_
_entity_poly.entity_id
_entity_poly.type
_entity_poly.pdbx_seq_one_letter_code
_entity_poly.pdbx_strand_id
1 'polypeptide(L)'
;MPQTISLLLEVLIANQLSIVIGGQTGVGKTELQKYLLSLIPPNSRVVVIDNVQELTYNSANAKIDLNCWQVNSHIYQASFQELIRNALRSNPDWLVIAESRGKEMLDVLNAVMTGHPVITTIHAQSAETIPNRMVRMILMNGHETIYSEALNDINEHFRYFVFLEKNVSSSGKISRYLSIILEYDSETGHLNPIYQKVGQKDKYGKPSTFLLSLINQSSKAIEIAKGFTI
;
A
#
# COMPACT_ATOMS: atom_id res chain seq x y z
N MET A 1 -10.16 -12.31 -5.66
CA MET A 1 -9.62 -12.18 -4.29
C MET A 1 -10.63 -12.82 -3.35
N PRO A 2 -10.22 -13.56 -2.30
CA PRO A 2 -11.17 -14.13 -1.34
C PRO A 2 -11.93 -13.05 -0.56
N GLN A 3 -13.17 -13.33 -0.16
CA GLN A 3 -14.02 -12.39 0.58
C GLN A 3 -13.36 -11.93 1.89
N THR A 4 -12.75 -12.86 2.64
CA THR A 4 -11.99 -12.55 3.86
C THR A 4 -10.95 -11.45 3.64
N ILE A 5 -10.22 -11.49 2.51
CA ILE A 5 -9.18 -10.51 2.21
C ILE A 5 -9.79 -9.17 1.79
N SER A 6 -10.91 -9.19 1.06
CA SER A 6 -11.67 -7.97 0.76
C SER A 6 -12.06 -7.23 2.04
N LEU A 7 -12.67 -7.96 2.99
CA LEU A 7 -13.12 -7.41 4.27
C LEU A 7 -11.95 -6.98 5.16
N LEU A 8 -10.83 -7.71 5.11
CA LEU A 8 -9.61 -7.32 5.80
C LEU A 8 -9.11 -5.97 5.28
N LEU A 9 -8.98 -5.81 3.97
CA LEU A 9 -8.54 -4.53 3.37
C LEU A 9 -9.48 -3.38 3.75
N GLU A 10 -10.79 -3.63 3.83
CA GLU A 10 -11.74 -2.64 4.34
C GLU A 10 -11.47 -2.24 5.79
N VAL A 11 -11.12 -3.19 6.66
CA VAL A 11 -10.71 -2.90 8.05
C VAL A 11 -9.41 -2.09 8.09
N LEU A 12 -8.42 -2.42 7.26
CA LEU A 12 -7.16 -1.67 7.22
C LEU A 12 -7.37 -0.21 6.78
N ILE A 13 -8.17 -0.01 5.72
CA ILE A 13 -8.48 1.33 5.20
C ILE A 13 -9.35 2.13 6.18
N ALA A 14 -10.34 1.51 6.82
CA ALA A 14 -11.17 2.18 7.82
C ALA A 14 -10.35 2.68 9.04
N ASN A 15 -9.24 2.01 9.34
CA ASN A 15 -8.32 2.36 10.44
C ASN A 15 -7.10 3.17 9.98
N GLN A 16 -7.12 3.74 8.77
CA GLN A 16 -6.04 4.61 8.27
C GLN A 16 -4.66 3.93 8.29
N LEU A 17 -4.59 2.66 7.91
CA LEU A 17 -3.32 1.93 7.87
C LEU A 17 -2.67 2.03 6.49
N SER A 18 -1.42 2.49 6.46
CA SER A 18 -0.63 2.57 5.22
C SER A 18 -0.44 1.19 4.57
N ILE A 19 -0.56 1.15 3.24
CA ILE A 19 -0.43 -0.08 2.44
C ILE A 19 0.54 0.16 1.28
N VAL A 20 1.55 -0.71 1.18
CA VAL A 20 2.48 -0.74 0.05
C VAL A 20 2.13 -1.90 -0.88
N ILE A 21 1.83 -1.60 -2.13
CA ILE A 21 1.47 -2.60 -3.15
C ILE A 21 2.68 -2.90 -4.04
N GLY A 22 3.26 -4.09 -3.87
CA GLY A 22 4.36 -4.60 -4.68
C GLY A 22 3.90 -5.45 -5.87
N GLY A 23 4.75 -5.51 -6.89
CA GLY A 23 4.61 -6.46 -8.00
C GLY A 23 5.21 -5.99 -9.32
N GLN A 24 5.35 -6.93 -10.27
CA GLN A 24 5.93 -6.66 -11.59
C GLN A 24 5.03 -5.75 -12.46
N THR A 25 5.49 -5.40 -13.67
CA THR A 25 4.69 -4.61 -14.61
C THR A 25 3.48 -5.41 -15.13
N GLY A 26 2.32 -4.75 -15.17
CA GLY A 26 1.08 -5.31 -15.70
C GLY A 26 0.42 -6.38 -14.82
N VAL A 27 0.79 -6.49 -13.53
CA VAL A 27 0.12 -7.37 -12.55
C VAL A 27 -1.15 -6.78 -11.94
N GLY A 28 -1.45 -5.49 -12.21
CA GLY A 28 -2.66 -4.82 -11.74
C GLY A 28 -2.52 -4.01 -10.44
N LYS A 29 -1.31 -3.48 -10.13
CA LYS A 29 -1.08 -2.67 -8.91
C LYS A 29 -1.99 -1.45 -8.85
N THR A 30 -2.05 -0.67 -9.93
CA THR A 30 -2.93 0.50 -10.04
C THR A 30 -4.40 0.12 -9.86
N GLU A 31 -4.85 -1.03 -10.37
CA GLU A 31 -6.23 -1.49 -10.20
C GLU A 31 -6.54 -1.84 -8.74
N LEU A 32 -5.61 -2.47 -8.01
CA LEU A 32 -5.77 -2.66 -6.58
C LEU A 32 -5.77 -1.31 -5.83
N GLN A 33 -4.94 -0.36 -6.23
CA GLN A 33 -4.93 0.98 -5.64
C GLN A 33 -6.27 1.71 -5.83
N LYS A 34 -6.86 1.64 -7.02
CA LYS A 34 -8.23 2.14 -7.28
C LYS A 34 -9.27 1.45 -6.40
N TYR A 35 -9.15 0.14 -6.23
CA TYR A 35 -10.01 -0.60 -5.30
C TYR A 35 -9.87 -0.09 -3.87
N LEU A 36 -8.65 0.10 -3.35
CA LEU A 36 -8.43 0.64 -2.00
C LEU A 36 -8.96 2.07 -1.85
N LEU A 37 -8.78 2.93 -2.86
CA LEU A 37 -9.39 4.26 -2.91
C LEU A 37 -10.92 4.19 -2.77
N SER A 38 -11.56 3.17 -3.36
CA SER A 38 -13.00 2.96 -3.23
C SER A 38 -13.45 2.48 -1.84
N LEU A 39 -12.51 2.08 -0.99
CA LEU A 39 -12.79 1.70 0.41
C LEU A 39 -12.61 2.87 1.38
N ILE A 40 -12.00 3.98 0.96
CA ILE A 40 -11.75 5.14 1.82
C ILE A 40 -13.09 5.69 2.32
N PRO A 41 -13.22 5.99 3.64
CA PRO A 41 -14.44 6.53 4.22
C PRO A 41 -14.93 7.80 3.50
N PRO A 42 -16.25 8.01 3.41
CA PRO A 42 -16.81 9.24 2.85
C PRO A 42 -16.34 10.47 3.66
N ASN A 43 -16.30 11.61 2.99
CA ASN A 43 -15.81 12.91 3.46
C ASN A 43 -14.31 12.95 3.81
N SER A 44 -13.54 11.93 3.41
CA SER A 44 -12.08 11.96 3.52
C SER A 44 -11.48 12.84 2.41
N ARG A 45 -10.48 13.62 2.78
CA ARG A 45 -9.65 14.43 1.87
C ARG A 45 -8.49 13.59 1.38
N VAL A 46 -8.46 13.31 0.08
CA VAL A 46 -7.47 12.43 -0.53
C VAL A 46 -6.65 13.23 -1.52
N VAL A 47 -5.32 13.24 -1.35
CA VAL A 47 -4.41 13.78 -2.35
C VAL A 47 -3.73 12.62 -3.07
N VAL A 48 -3.95 12.55 -4.38
CA VAL A 48 -3.28 11.61 -5.27
C VAL A 48 -2.15 12.34 -5.99
N ILE A 49 -0.94 11.77 -5.97
CA ILE A 49 0.19 12.24 -6.76
C ILE A 49 0.51 11.18 -7.82
N ASP A 50 0.42 11.56 -9.09
CA ASP A 50 0.50 10.67 -10.25
C ASP A 50 1.35 11.30 -11.37
N ASN A 51 1.94 10.49 -12.23
CA ASN A 51 2.65 10.92 -13.44
C ASN A 51 1.80 10.77 -14.72
N VAL A 52 0.82 9.86 -14.75
CA VAL A 52 0.05 9.53 -15.97
C VAL A 52 -1.46 9.66 -15.82
N GLN A 53 -1.95 10.20 -14.70
CA GLN A 53 -3.40 10.36 -14.44
C GLN A 53 -4.18 9.04 -14.52
N GLU A 54 -3.56 7.92 -14.14
CA GLU A 54 -4.20 6.61 -14.11
C GLU A 54 -5.29 6.51 -13.02
N LEU A 55 -5.15 7.30 -11.95
CA LEU A 55 -6.04 7.29 -10.78
C LEU A 55 -7.20 8.30 -10.86
N THR A 56 -7.23 9.13 -11.91
CA THR A 56 -8.18 10.24 -12.07
C THR A 56 -9.60 9.82 -12.44
N TYR A 57 -9.79 8.60 -12.96
CA TYR A 57 -10.98 8.28 -13.77
C TYR A 57 -11.94 7.24 -13.17
N ASN A 58 -12.05 7.07 -11.85
CA ASN A 58 -13.17 6.26 -11.31
C ASN A 58 -13.57 6.75 -9.92
N SER A 59 -14.20 7.92 -9.86
CA SER A 59 -15.06 8.30 -8.74
C SER A 59 -16.32 7.41 -8.72
N ALA A 60 -16.14 6.12 -8.46
CA ALA A 60 -17.23 5.27 -7.96
C ALA A 60 -17.72 5.77 -6.59
N ASN A 61 -16.89 6.56 -5.89
CA ASN A 61 -17.25 7.27 -4.67
C ASN A 61 -17.25 8.78 -4.91
N ALA A 62 -18.40 9.33 -5.31
CA ALA A 62 -18.67 10.79 -5.27
C ALA A 62 -18.67 11.38 -3.83
N LYS A 63 -18.13 10.63 -2.86
CA LYS A 63 -18.19 10.92 -1.42
C LYS A 63 -16.84 11.28 -0.83
N ILE A 64 -15.73 11.19 -1.56
CA ILE A 64 -14.41 11.64 -1.09
C ILE A 64 -14.01 12.94 -1.79
N ASP A 65 -13.27 13.80 -1.09
CA ASP A 65 -12.67 15.01 -1.67
C ASP A 65 -11.32 14.63 -2.29
N LEU A 66 -11.35 14.25 -3.58
CA LEU A 66 -10.20 13.73 -4.32
C LEU A 66 -9.49 14.84 -5.11
N ASN A 67 -8.24 15.12 -4.75
CA ASN A 67 -7.37 16.06 -5.45
C ASN A 67 -6.22 15.32 -6.13
N CYS A 68 -6.20 15.32 -7.47
CA CYS A 68 -5.14 14.67 -8.25
C CYS A 68 -4.09 15.70 -8.69
N TRP A 69 -2.86 15.52 -8.23
CA TRP A 69 -1.72 16.36 -8.55
C TRP A 69 -0.78 15.60 -9.48
N GLN A 70 -0.39 16.23 -10.58
CA GLN A 70 0.47 15.61 -11.57
C GLN A 70 1.91 16.05 -11.48
N VAL A 71 2.81 15.09 -11.68
CA VAL A 71 4.21 15.35 -11.98
C VAL A 71 4.35 15.55 -13.48
N ASN A 72 4.81 16.72 -13.92
CA ASN A 72 5.06 17.00 -15.33
C ASN A 72 6.55 17.31 -15.54
N SER A 73 7.23 16.46 -16.29
CA SER A 73 8.67 16.59 -16.58
C SER A 73 9.01 17.62 -17.65
N HIS A 74 8.02 18.19 -18.36
CA HIS A 74 8.24 19.04 -19.53
C HIS A 74 8.17 20.54 -19.26
N ILE A 75 7.73 20.95 -18.07
CA ILE A 75 7.58 22.35 -17.66
C ILE A 75 8.11 22.44 -16.22
N TYR A 76 8.57 23.62 -15.79
CA TYR A 76 8.97 23.98 -14.41
C TYR A 76 7.87 23.70 -13.36
N GLN A 77 7.48 22.44 -13.19
CA GLN A 77 6.45 21.94 -12.28
C GLN A 77 7.10 21.03 -11.25
N ALA A 78 6.47 20.98 -10.08
CA ALA A 78 6.99 20.38 -8.88
C ALA A 78 7.34 18.89 -9.05
N SER A 79 8.50 18.51 -8.54
CA SER A 79 8.93 17.12 -8.36
C SER A 79 7.99 16.34 -7.43
N PHE A 80 8.05 15.00 -7.46
CA PHE A 80 7.30 14.16 -6.51
C PHE A 80 7.53 14.60 -5.06
N GLN A 81 8.78 14.90 -4.68
CA GLN A 81 9.14 15.38 -3.35
C GLN A 81 8.42 16.67 -2.97
N GLU A 82 8.42 17.65 -3.88
CA GLU A 82 7.76 18.93 -3.65
C GLU A 82 6.23 18.78 -3.57
N LEU A 83 5.64 17.95 -4.43
CA LEU A 83 4.21 17.66 -4.38
C LEU A 83 3.83 16.95 -3.07
N ILE A 84 4.62 15.98 -2.60
CA ILE A 84 4.37 15.31 -1.33
C ILE A 84 4.41 16.33 -0.18
N ARG A 85 5.46 17.15 -0.09
CA ARG A 85 5.58 18.17 0.97
C ARG A 85 4.44 19.18 0.92
N ASN A 86 4.00 19.58 -0.26
CA ASN A 86 2.86 20.47 -0.43
C ASN A 86 1.53 19.79 -0.07
N ALA A 87 1.40 18.49 -0.35
CA ALA A 87 0.21 17.71 -0.02
C ALA A 87 0.03 17.65 1.49
N LEU A 88 1.11 17.39 2.24
CA LEU A 88 1.07 17.35 3.71
C LEU A 88 0.62 18.69 4.33
N ARG A 89 0.91 19.84 3.69
CA ARG A 89 0.40 21.16 4.13
C ARG A 89 -1.09 21.35 3.90
N SER A 90 -1.70 20.53 3.04
CA SER A 90 -3.13 20.56 2.77
C SER A 90 -3.94 19.77 3.79
N ASN A 91 -3.29 19.14 4.79
CA ASN A 91 -3.90 18.27 5.80
C ASN A 91 -4.82 17.18 5.18
N PRO A 92 -4.26 16.29 4.34
CA PRO A 92 -5.02 15.21 3.73
C PRO A 92 -5.26 14.08 4.73
N ASP A 93 -6.44 13.47 4.68
CA ASP A 93 -6.71 12.22 5.42
C ASP A 93 -5.98 11.03 4.80
N TRP A 94 -5.71 11.08 3.49
CA TRP A 94 -4.93 10.08 2.77
C TRP A 94 -4.00 10.71 1.74
N LEU A 95 -2.76 10.25 1.71
CA LEU A 95 -1.82 10.52 0.63
C LEU A 95 -1.67 9.27 -0.24
N VAL A 96 -1.86 9.42 -1.55
CA VAL A 96 -1.79 8.29 -2.48
C VAL A 96 -0.77 8.60 -3.55
N ILE A 97 0.28 7.78 -3.62
CA ILE A 97 1.32 7.91 -4.64
C ILE A 97 1.08 6.82 -5.67
N ALA A 98 0.78 7.18 -6.92
CA ALA A 98 0.45 6.21 -7.95
C ALA A 98 1.54 5.15 -8.08
N GLU A 99 2.81 5.60 -8.12
CA GLU A 99 3.95 4.70 -8.09
C GLU A 99 5.19 5.40 -7.53
N SER A 100 5.80 4.81 -6.50
CA SER A 100 7.10 5.24 -6.01
C SER A 100 8.21 4.46 -6.73
N ARG A 101 9.17 5.20 -7.28
CA ARG A 101 10.28 4.72 -8.11
C ARG A 101 11.66 5.18 -7.63
N GLY A 102 11.75 6.17 -6.73
CA GLY A 102 13.01 6.78 -6.37
C GLY A 102 12.99 7.64 -5.11
N LYS A 103 13.69 8.76 -5.17
CA LYS A 103 14.06 9.61 -4.02
C LYS A 103 12.87 10.09 -3.18
N GLU A 104 11.69 10.19 -3.77
CA GLU A 104 10.45 10.58 -3.10
C GLU A 104 10.04 9.63 -1.97
N MET A 105 10.58 8.40 -1.93
CA MET A 105 10.32 7.46 -0.84
C MET A 105 10.70 8.03 0.54
N LEU A 106 11.68 8.92 0.64
CA LEU A 106 12.00 9.59 1.90
C LEU A 106 10.86 10.51 2.36
N ASP A 107 10.27 11.28 1.45
CA ASP A 107 9.12 12.13 1.78
C ASP A 107 7.86 11.28 2.07
N VAL A 108 7.71 10.13 1.41
CA VAL A 108 6.67 9.14 1.70
C VAL A 108 6.84 8.55 3.11
N LEU A 109 8.04 8.16 3.49
CA LEU A 109 8.32 7.66 4.85
C LEU A 109 8.01 8.75 5.89
N ASN A 110 8.48 9.98 5.67
CA ASN A 110 8.20 11.11 6.56
C ASN A 110 6.69 11.40 6.70
N ALA A 111 5.91 11.23 5.62
CA ALA A 111 4.46 11.34 5.69
C ALA A 111 3.86 10.32 6.68
N VAL A 112 4.27 9.06 6.60
CA VAL A 112 3.77 8.01 7.50
C VAL A 112 4.26 8.21 8.94
N MET A 113 5.52 8.61 9.14
CA MET A 113 6.07 8.94 10.46
C MET A 113 5.33 10.09 11.15
N THR A 114 4.76 11.01 10.38
CA THR A 114 3.95 12.13 10.90
C THR A 114 2.46 11.80 11.00
N GLY A 115 2.08 10.54 10.82
CA GLY A 115 0.71 10.06 10.99
C GLY A 115 -0.19 10.22 9.75
N HIS A 116 0.36 10.54 8.58
CA HIS A 116 -0.42 10.59 7.34
C HIS A 116 -0.41 9.22 6.68
N PRO A 117 -1.57 8.54 6.54
CA PRO A 117 -1.61 7.21 5.94
C PRO A 117 -1.36 7.28 4.43
N VAL A 118 -0.57 6.34 3.95
CA VAL A 118 -0.12 6.29 2.55
C VAL A 118 -0.56 5.01 1.85
N ILE A 119 -1.05 5.16 0.62
CA ILE A 119 -1.15 4.05 -0.33
C ILE A 119 -0.18 4.31 -1.48
N THR A 120 0.79 3.41 -1.69
CA THR A 120 1.72 3.52 -2.82
C THR A 120 1.91 2.18 -3.52
N THR A 121 2.23 2.23 -4.81
CA THR A 121 2.71 1.06 -5.54
C THR A 121 4.22 1.09 -5.73
N ILE A 122 4.85 -0.09 -5.77
CA ILE A 122 6.29 -0.26 -5.97
C ILE A 122 6.51 -1.47 -6.90
N HIS A 123 7.47 -1.36 -7.84
CA HIS A 123 7.95 -2.51 -8.57
C HIS A 123 8.85 -3.40 -7.72
N ALA A 124 8.44 -4.62 -7.40
CA ALA A 124 9.27 -5.57 -6.65
C ALA A 124 9.21 -6.96 -7.28
N GLN A 125 10.25 -7.77 -7.05
CA GLN A 125 10.32 -9.14 -7.57
C GLN A 125 9.65 -10.15 -6.63
N SER A 126 9.61 -9.86 -5.34
CA SER A 126 8.88 -10.62 -4.32
C SER A 126 8.41 -9.68 -3.20
N ALA A 127 7.48 -10.14 -2.37
CA ALA A 127 6.92 -9.34 -1.27
C ALA A 127 7.98 -8.96 -0.23
N GLU A 128 8.88 -9.89 0.10
CA GLU A 128 9.93 -9.75 1.12
C GLU A 128 10.99 -8.72 0.71
N THR A 129 11.10 -8.44 -0.60
CA THR A 129 12.06 -7.45 -1.12
C THR A 129 11.53 -6.02 -1.13
N ILE A 130 10.24 -5.80 -0.84
CA ILE A 130 9.63 -4.47 -0.87
C ILE A 130 10.31 -3.50 0.11
N PRO A 131 10.50 -3.84 1.41
CA PRO A 131 11.13 -2.93 2.37
C PRO A 131 12.55 -2.55 1.95
N ASN A 132 13.36 -3.54 1.56
CA ASN A 132 14.73 -3.30 1.08
C ASN A 132 14.77 -2.40 -0.16
N ARG A 133 13.75 -2.48 -1.02
CA ARG A 133 13.64 -1.59 -2.18
C ARG A 133 13.26 -0.16 -1.78
N MET A 134 12.39 0.01 -0.80
CA MET A 134 12.08 1.32 -0.21
C MET A 134 13.34 1.95 0.42
N VAL A 135 14.13 1.18 1.16
CA VAL A 135 15.42 1.65 1.69
C VAL A 135 16.33 2.14 0.58
N ARG A 136 16.50 1.35 -0.50
CA ARG A 136 17.34 1.76 -1.65
C ARG A 136 16.85 3.06 -2.28
N MET A 137 15.54 3.26 -2.40
CA MET A 137 14.94 4.49 -2.89
C MET A 137 15.25 5.69 -2.00
N ILE A 138 15.19 5.52 -0.68
CA ILE A 138 15.58 6.55 0.30
C ILE A 138 17.05 6.92 0.13
N LEU A 139 17.94 5.93 0.03
CA LEU A 139 19.39 6.13 -0.11
C LEU A 139 19.79 6.89 -1.39
N MET A 140 18.94 6.93 -2.42
CA MET A 140 19.18 7.74 -3.62
C MET A 140 19.21 9.25 -3.34
N ASN A 141 18.70 9.71 -2.19
CA ASN A 141 18.77 11.11 -1.79
C ASN A 141 20.21 11.57 -1.49
N GLY A 142 21.16 10.65 -1.30
CA GLY A 142 22.57 10.98 -1.06
C GLY A 142 22.86 11.49 0.36
N HIS A 143 21.87 11.48 1.24
CA HIS A 143 22.09 11.67 2.67
C HIS A 143 22.82 10.46 3.27
N GLU A 144 23.56 10.67 4.36
CA GLU A 144 24.19 9.63 5.18
C GLU A 144 23.16 8.77 5.95
N THR A 145 22.01 8.48 5.35
CA THR A 145 21.03 7.60 5.94
C THR A 145 21.64 6.20 6.02
N ILE A 146 21.75 5.67 7.24
CA ILE A 146 22.27 4.33 7.43
C ILE A 146 21.20 3.34 6.99
N TYR A 147 21.58 2.34 6.18
CA TYR A 147 20.65 1.34 5.64
C TYR A 147 19.78 0.70 6.73
N SER A 148 20.38 0.36 7.88
CA SER A 148 19.68 -0.27 9.01
C SER A 148 18.67 0.66 9.67
N GLU A 149 18.97 1.95 9.76
CA GLU A 149 18.05 2.95 10.33
C GLU A 149 16.83 3.12 9.43
N ALA A 150 17.05 3.32 8.13
CA ALA A 150 15.95 3.41 7.17
C ALA A 150 15.09 2.14 7.12
N LEU A 151 15.71 0.95 7.24
CA LEU A 151 14.97 -0.30 7.27
C LEU A 151 14.13 -0.41 8.55
N ASN A 152 14.67 0.00 9.69
CA ASN A 152 13.93 0.03 10.95
C ASN A 152 12.75 1.00 10.85
N ASP A 153 12.98 2.23 10.36
CA ASP A 153 11.92 3.22 10.17
C ASP A 153 10.81 2.70 9.24
N ILE A 154 11.18 2.05 8.13
CA ILE A 154 10.21 1.44 7.22
C ILE A 154 9.41 0.36 7.93
N ASN A 155 10.05 -0.54 8.66
CA ASN A 155 9.37 -1.63 9.34
C ASN A 155 8.43 -1.11 10.44
N GLU A 156 8.86 -0.12 11.22
CA GLU A 156 8.05 0.47 12.29
C GLU A 156 6.81 1.21 11.77
N HIS A 157 6.92 1.88 10.61
CA HIS A 157 5.87 2.76 10.10
C HIS A 157 5.02 2.14 8.99
N PHE A 158 5.56 1.21 8.20
CA PHE A 158 4.83 0.46 7.20
C PHE A 158 4.54 -0.96 7.68
N ARG A 159 3.31 -1.16 8.15
CA ARG A 159 2.88 -2.47 8.66
C ARG A 159 2.44 -3.45 7.57
N TYR A 160 1.87 -2.99 6.46
CA TYR A 160 1.23 -3.89 5.49
C TYR A 160 1.83 -3.80 4.08
N PHE A 161 2.27 -4.95 3.57
CA PHE A 161 2.80 -5.10 2.21
C PHE A 161 1.96 -6.11 1.44
N VAL A 162 1.33 -5.66 0.36
CA VAL A 162 0.50 -6.49 -0.52
C VAL A 162 1.25 -6.76 -1.80
N PHE A 163 1.36 -8.02 -2.22
CA PHE A 163 2.07 -8.36 -3.46
C PHE A 163 1.14 -9.02 -4.47
N LEU A 164 1.19 -8.52 -5.71
CA LEU A 164 0.40 -9.00 -6.83
C LEU A 164 1.26 -9.77 -7.83
N GLU A 165 0.69 -10.85 -8.36
CA GLU A 165 1.28 -11.67 -9.40
C GLU A 165 0.34 -11.82 -10.59
N LYS A 166 0.91 -12.26 -11.71
CA LYS A 166 0.15 -12.69 -12.89
C LYS A 166 0.66 -14.04 -13.34
N ASN A 167 -0.27 -14.91 -13.72
CA ASN A 167 0.03 -16.16 -14.41
C ASN A 167 -0.53 -16.08 -15.83
N VAL A 168 0.18 -16.67 -16.77
CA VAL A 168 -0.27 -16.84 -18.15
C VAL A 168 -0.50 -18.32 -18.37
N SER A 169 -1.73 -18.72 -18.69
CA SER A 169 -2.03 -20.11 -19.01
C SER A 169 -1.38 -20.52 -20.33
N SER A 170 -1.31 -21.83 -20.59
CA SER A 170 -0.90 -22.36 -21.90
C SER A 170 -1.75 -21.84 -23.07
N SER A 171 -3.01 -21.44 -22.81
CA SER A 171 -3.91 -20.82 -23.78
C SER A 171 -3.70 -19.31 -23.95
N GLY A 172 -2.67 -18.72 -23.32
CA GLY A 172 -2.40 -17.27 -23.34
C GLY A 172 -3.31 -16.43 -22.44
N LYS A 173 -4.19 -17.04 -21.64
CA LYS A 173 -5.08 -16.30 -20.73
C LYS A 173 -4.27 -15.76 -19.55
N ILE A 174 -4.29 -14.43 -19.38
CA ILE A 174 -3.64 -13.77 -18.24
C ILE A 174 -4.61 -13.76 -17.05
N SER A 175 -4.15 -14.29 -15.92
CA SER A 175 -4.84 -14.20 -14.63
C SER A 175 -3.99 -13.39 -13.67
N ARG A 176 -4.58 -12.39 -13.01
CA ARG A 176 -3.94 -11.54 -12.01
C ARG A 176 -4.54 -11.83 -10.65
N TYR A 177 -3.71 -11.91 -9.61
CA TYR A 177 -4.19 -12.23 -8.27
C TYR A 177 -3.31 -11.60 -7.20
N LEU A 178 -3.93 -11.36 -6.04
CA LEU A 178 -3.22 -11.07 -4.81
C LEU A 178 -2.52 -12.36 -4.37
N SER A 179 -1.19 -12.33 -4.40
CA SER A 179 -0.33 -13.47 -4.09
C SER A 179 -0.11 -13.60 -2.59
N ILE A 180 0.26 -12.51 -1.92
CA ILE A 180 0.62 -12.55 -0.50
C ILE A 180 0.36 -11.19 0.15
N ILE A 181 -0.06 -11.21 1.42
CA ILE A 181 -0.07 -10.03 2.30
C ILE A 181 0.88 -10.33 3.45
N LEU A 182 1.89 -9.49 3.60
CA LEU A 182 2.78 -9.48 4.75
C LEU A 182 2.32 -8.42 5.74
N GLU A 183 2.39 -8.77 7.02
CA GLU A 183 2.24 -7.88 8.15
C GLU A 183 3.58 -7.79 8.88
N TYR A 184 4.05 -6.56 9.16
CA TYR A 184 5.12 -6.35 10.12
C TYR A 184 4.55 -6.40 11.54
N ASP A 185 5.02 -7.38 12.29
CA ASP A 185 4.69 -7.52 13.69
C ASP A 185 5.78 -6.90 14.54
N SER A 186 5.44 -5.79 15.20
CA SER A 186 6.36 -5.05 16.07
C SER A 186 6.73 -5.80 17.35
N GLU A 187 5.92 -6.78 17.78
CA GLU A 187 6.25 -7.60 18.96
C GLU A 187 7.36 -8.60 18.63
N THR A 188 7.34 -9.17 17.42
CA THR A 188 8.33 -10.16 16.97
C THR A 188 9.46 -9.56 16.13
N GLY A 189 9.30 -8.34 15.61
CA GLY A 189 10.24 -7.70 14.71
C GLY A 189 10.31 -8.34 13.32
N HIS A 190 9.27 -9.08 12.92
CA HIS A 190 9.27 -9.90 11.71
C HIS A 190 8.12 -9.57 10.76
N LEU A 191 8.38 -9.74 9.46
CA LEU A 191 7.36 -9.73 8.42
C LEU A 191 6.74 -11.11 8.28
N ASN A 192 5.48 -11.23 8.69
CA ASN A 192 4.74 -12.48 8.71
C ASN A 192 3.68 -12.51 7.60
N PRO A 193 3.58 -13.59 6.82
CA PRO A 193 2.49 -13.74 5.85
C PRO A 193 1.17 -13.98 6.56
N ILE A 194 0.25 -13.02 6.50
CA ILE A 194 -1.12 -13.19 7.02
C ILE A 194 -2.06 -13.78 5.96
N TYR A 195 -1.69 -13.70 4.69
CA TYR A 195 -2.36 -14.38 3.60
C TYR A 195 -1.36 -14.77 2.52
N GLN A 196 -1.55 -15.95 1.92
CA GLN A 196 -0.79 -16.39 0.77
C GLN A 196 -1.64 -17.29 -0.15
N LYS A 197 -1.59 -17.03 -1.45
CA LYS A 197 -2.14 -17.90 -2.48
C LYS A 197 -1.11 -18.96 -2.88
N VAL A 198 -1.39 -20.22 -2.59
CA VAL A 198 -0.53 -21.35 -2.93
C VAL A 198 -1.24 -22.23 -3.95
N GLY A 199 -0.91 -22.03 -5.24
CA GLY A 199 -1.65 -22.63 -6.34
C GLY A 199 -3.09 -22.12 -6.37
N GLN A 200 -4.06 -23.03 -6.25
CA GLN A 200 -5.49 -22.66 -6.19
C GLN A 200 -5.98 -22.39 -4.76
N LYS A 201 -5.22 -22.78 -3.74
CA LYS A 201 -5.63 -22.68 -2.33
C LYS A 201 -5.23 -21.33 -1.74
N ASP A 202 -6.08 -20.83 -0.87
CA ASP A 202 -5.82 -19.65 -0.04
C ASP A 202 -5.36 -20.14 1.33
N LYS A 203 -4.18 -19.70 1.76
CA LYS A 203 -3.63 -19.94 3.10
C LYS A 203 -3.67 -18.65 3.89
N TYR A 204 -4.03 -18.76 5.16
CA TYR A 204 -4.09 -17.64 6.08
C TYR A 204 -3.12 -17.91 7.22
N GLY A 205 -2.22 -16.97 7.47
CA GLY A 205 -1.28 -17.04 8.59
C GLY A 205 -1.87 -16.40 9.85
N LYS A 206 -1.15 -16.47 10.96
CA LYS A 206 -1.61 -15.88 12.22
C LYS A 206 -1.41 -14.35 12.18
N PRO A 207 -2.47 -13.54 12.34
CA PRO A 207 -2.34 -12.09 12.47
C PRO A 207 -1.63 -11.69 13.77
N SER A 208 -1.01 -10.52 13.79
CA SER A 208 -0.48 -9.91 15.01
C SER A 208 -1.60 -9.63 16.04
N THR A 209 -1.24 -9.47 17.31
CA THR A 209 -2.15 -9.02 18.37
C THR A 209 -2.83 -7.71 18.01
N PHE A 210 -2.07 -6.78 17.40
CA PHE A 210 -2.57 -5.51 16.89
C PHE A 210 -3.67 -5.72 15.85
N LEU A 211 -3.42 -6.52 14.81
CA LEU A 211 -4.43 -6.74 13.77
C LEU A 211 -5.64 -7.51 14.29
N LEU A 212 -5.46 -8.49 15.18
CA LEU A 212 -6.57 -9.14 15.86
C LEU A 212 -7.44 -8.15 16.62
N SER A 213 -6.84 -7.18 17.31
CA SER A 213 -7.60 -6.15 18.03
C SER A 213 -8.48 -5.30 17.09
N LEU A 214 -7.96 -4.92 15.92
CA LEU A 214 -8.71 -4.17 14.90
C LEU A 214 -9.84 -5.01 14.28
N ILE A 215 -9.55 -6.29 13.97
CA ILE A 215 -10.55 -7.20 13.43
C ILE A 215 -11.68 -7.39 14.43
N ASN A 216 -11.38 -7.57 15.72
CA ASN A 216 -12.38 -7.79 16.76
C ASN A 216 -13.28 -6.57 17.03
N GLN A 217 -12.79 -5.36 16.75
CA GLN A 217 -13.59 -4.14 16.84
C GLN A 217 -14.48 -3.90 15.61
N SER A 218 -14.23 -4.62 14.52
CA SER A 218 -15.01 -4.51 13.28
C SER A 218 -16.32 -5.29 13.35
N SER A 219 -17.39 -4.75 12.78
CA SER A 219 -18.64 -5.48 12.57
C SER A 219 -18.49 -6.70 11.65
N LYS A 220 -17.35 -6.81 10.94
CA LYS A 220 -17.00 -7.91 10.03
C LYS A 220 -16.12 -8.98 10.69
N ALA A 221 -15.87 -8.89 12.00
CA ALA A 221 -14.98 -9.78 12.74
C ALA A 221 -15.23 -11.27 12.43
N ILE A 222 -16.49 -11.70 12.48
CA ILE A 222 -16.88 -13.11 12.26
C ILE A 222 -16.53 -13.58 10.84
N GLU A 223 -16.75 -12.75 9.82
CA GLU A 223 -16.47 -13.13 8.44
C GLU A 223 -14.97 -13.16 8.13
N ILE A 224 -14.22 -12.24 8.73
CA ILE A 224 -12.76 -12.19 8.62
C ILE A 224 -12.15 -13.38 9.37
N ALA A 225 -12.63 -13.67 10.59
CA ALA A 225 -12.19 -14.79 11.41
C ALA A 225 -12.41 -16.16 10.76
N LYS A 226 -13.35 -16.32 9.81
CA LYS A 226 -13.50 -17.59 9.07
C LYS A 226 -12.28 -17.96 8.22
N GLY A 227 -11.50 -16.97 7.78
CA GLY A 227 -10.28 -17.22 7.00
C GLY A 227 -9.08 -17.51 7.88
N PHE A 228 -9.00 -16.88 9.04
CA PHE A 228 -7.93 -17.10 10.00
C PHE A 228 -8.30 -18.26 10.92
N THR A 229 -7.48 -19.31 11.01
CA THR A 229 -7.60 -20.27 12.13
C THR A 229 -7.20 -19.55 13.41
N ILE A 230 -8.16 -18.86 14.04
CA ILE A 230 -8.03 -18.23 15.36
C ILE A 230 -8.42 -19.25 16.43
#